data_AF-A0A7J9YVS7-F1
#
_entry.id   AF-A0A7J9YVS7-F1
#
_cell.length_a   1.000
_cell.length_b   1.000
_cell.length_c   1.000
_cell.angle_alpha   90.00
_cell.angle_beta   90.00
_cell.angle_gamma   90.00
#
_symmetry.space_group_name_H-M   'P 1'
#
loop_
_entity.id
_entity.type
_entity.pdbx_description
1 polymer ?
#
loop_
_entity_poly.entity_id
_entity_poly.type
_entity_poly.pdbx_seq_one_letter_code
_entity_poly.pdbx_strand_id
1 'polypeptide(L)' 'MVGAIVDTQALWETVVAAFVGGVGTTFIFSLAILGATRFGEASRDGRSGAAAAFAALALLGLLATAAAIAFGVIVMTTK' A
#
# COMPACT_ATOMS: atom_id res chain seq x y z
N MET A 1 31.03 15.91 28.00
CA MET A 1 29.61 15.81 27.60
C MET A 1 29.43 14.58 26.73
N VAL A 2 29.15 13.43 27.34
CA VAL A 2 28.81 12.17 26.62
C VAL A 2 27.29 12.03 26.72
N GLY A 3 26.58 12.93 26.05
CA GLY A 3 25.12 12.99 26.02
C GLY A 3 24.63 12.65 24.62
N ALA A 4 23.87 11.56 24.51
CA ALA A 4 23.16 11.08 23.32
C ALA A 4 24.03 10.81 22.07
N ILE A 5 24.74 9.68 22.06
CA ILE A 5 25.27 9.08 20.82
C ILE A 5 24.11 8.55 19.94
N VAL A 6 22.97 8.24 20.56
CA VAL A 6 21.82 7.61 19.91
C VAL A 6 20.60 8.51 20.06
N ASP A 7 20.09 8.98 18.92
CA ASP A 7 18.78 9.61 18.83
C ASP A 7 17.70 8.52 18.84
N THR A 8 17.15 8.27 20.03
CA THR A 8 16.13 7.21 20.22
C THR A 8 14.82 7.58 19.52
N GLN A 9 14.53 8.87 19.37
CA GLN A 9 13.31 9.33 18.68
C GLN A 9 13.42 9.05 17.18
N ALA A 10 14.55 9.42 16.57
CA ALA A 10 14.79 9.15 15.15
C ALA A 10 14.77 7.64 14.83
N LEU A 11 15.31 6.81 15.72
CA LEU A 11 15.23 5.35 15.59
C LEU A 11 13.78 4.85 15.61
N TRP A 12 12.98 5.35 16.56
CA TRP A 12 11.58 4.94 16.66
C TRP A 12 10.77 5.37 15.43
N GLU A 13 10.95 6.60 14.95
CA GLU A 13 10.32 7.10 13.73
C GLU A 13 10.65 6.23 12.51
N THR A 14 11.92 5.80 12.40
CA THR A 14 12.36 4.92 11.31
C THR A 14 11.71 3.55 11.37
N VAL A 15 11.62 2.94 12.57
CA VAL A 15 10.95 1.65 12.77
C VAL A 15 9.48 1.72 12.37
N VAL A 16 8.78 2.77 12.83
CA VAL A 16 7.36 2.98 12.50
C VAL A 16 7.19 3.22 11.00
N ALA A 17 8.03 4.05 10.38
CA ALA A 17 7.96 4.32 8.95
C ALA A 17 8.19 3.06 8.11
N ALA A 18 9.19 2.23 8.47
CA ALA A 18 9.46 0.96 7.80
C ALA A 18 8.31 -0.03 7.96
N PHE A 19 7.73 -0.12 9.16
CA PHE A 19 6.59 -0.99 9.44
C PHE A 19 5.35 -0.57 8.63
N VAL A 20 4.99 0.71 8.67
CA VAL A 20 3.84 1.25 7.93
C VAL A 20 4.06 1.11 6.43
N GLY A 21 5.26 1.41 5.93
CA GLY A 21 5.62 1.25 4.53
C GLY A 21 5.50 -0.20 4.05
N GLY A 22 6.07 -1.14 4.80
CA GLY A 22 6.02 -2.57 4.48
C GLY A 22 4.60 -3.14 4.56
N VAL A 23 4.01 -3.12 5.77
CA VAL A 23 2.70 -3.72 6.02
C VAL A 23 1.60 -3.00 5.26
N GLY A 24 1.64 -1.67 5.22
CA GLY A 24 0.66 -0.86 4.50
C GLY A 24 0.65 -1.16 3.01
N THR A 25 1.83 -1.21 2.37
CA THR A 25 1.92 -1.51 0.93
C THR A 25 1.46 -2.93 0.63
N THR A 26 1.87 -3.92 1.43
CA THR A 26 1.40 -5.31 1.28
C THR A 26 -0.11 -5.42 1.44
N PHE A 27 -0.68 -4.73 2.41
CA PHE A 27 -2.12 -4.72 2.65
C PHE A 27 -2.90 -4.11 1.48
N ILE A 28 -2.48 -2.94 1.00
CA ILE A 28 -3.10 -2.25 -0.14
C ILE A 28 -3.05 -3.14 -1.40
N PHE A 29 -1.90 -3.77 -1.68
CA PHE A 29 -1.78 -4.66 -2.83
C PHE A 29 -2.64 -5.92 -2.69
N SER A 30 -2.81 -6.44 -1.47
CA SER A 30 -3.70 -7.57 -1.20
C SER A 30 -5.17 -7.23 -1.51
N LEU A 31 -5.61 -5.98 -1.29
CA LEU A 31 -6.94 -5.52 -1.72
C LEU A 31 -7.07 -5.47 -3.25
N ALA A 32 -5.98 -5.12 -3.95
CA ALA A 32 -5.96 -5.15 -5.41
C ALA A 32 -6.19 -6.57 -5.93
N ILE A 33 -5.51 -7.56 -5.34
CA ILE A 33 -5.69 -8.99 -5.64
C ILE A 33 -7.13 -9.43 -5.35
N LEU A 34 -7.67 -9.07 -4.18
CA LEU A 34 -9.05 -9.39 -3.80
C LEU A 34 -10.05 -8.88 -4.84
N GLY A 35 -9.91 -7.61 -5.26
CA GLY A 35 -10.76 -7.02 -6.28
C GLY A 35 -10.64 -7.77 -7.62
N ALA A 36 -9.41 -8.08 -8.05
CA ALA A 36 -9.19 -8.77 -9.32
C ALA A 36 -9.79 -10.19 -9.33
N THR A 37 -9.62 -10.95 -8.24
CA THR A 37 -10.18 -12.31 -8.12
C THR A 37 -11.71 -12.28 -8.09
N ARG A 38 -12.30 -11.41 -7.25
CA ARG A 38 -13.77 -11.32 -7.10
C ARG A 38 -14.46 -10.74 -8.34
N PHE A 39 -13.77 -9.88 -9.09
CA PHE A 39 -14.25 -9.42 -10.40
C PHE A 39 -14.45 -10.60 -11.36
N GLY A 40 -13.49 -11.52 -11.42
CA GLY A 40 -13.57 -12.71 -12.28
C GLY A 40 -14.72 -13.64 -11.89
N GLU A 41 -14.97 -13.83 -10.60
CA GLU A 41 -16.12 -14.58 -10.09
C GLU A 41 -17.44 -13.89 -10.44
N ALA A 42 -17.61 -12.62 -10.08
CA ALA A 42 -18.85 -11.87 -10.30
C ALA A 42 -19.20 -11.71 -11.79
N SER A 43 -18.18 -11.60 -12.66
CA SER A 43 -18.37 -11.54 -14.11
C SER A 43 -18.88 -12.87 -14.68
N ARG A 44 -18.39 -14.01 -14.15
CA ARG A 44 -18.88 -15.34 -14.55
C ARG A 44 -20.31 -15.61 -14.09
N ASP A 45 -20.68 -15.08 -12.93
CA ASP A 45 -22.03 -15.20 -12.37
C ASP A 45 -23.04 -14.22 -12.99
N GLY A 46 -22.63 -13.39 -13.97
CA GLY A 46 -23.49 -12.38 -14.60
C GLY A 46 -23.84 -11.20 -13.67
N ARG A 47 -23.18 -11.08 -12.53
CA ARG A 47 -23.43 -10.04 -11.50
C ARG A 47 -22.68 -8.75 -11.82
N SER A 48 -23.08 -8.08 -12.90
CA SER A 48 -22.39 -6.90 -13.46
C SER A 48 -22.12 -5.77 -12.46
N GLY A 49 -23.07 -5.46 -11.56
CA GLY A 49 -22.87 -4.43 -10.54
C GLY A 49 -21.78 -4.77 -9.52
N ALA A 50 -21.75 -6.03 -9.04
CA ALA A 50 -20.71 -6.49 -8.13
C ALA A 50 -19.35 -6.57 -8.84
N ALA A 51 -19.33 -7.00 -10.11
CA ALA A 51 -18.13 -7.03 -10.92
C ALA A 51 -17.52 -5.62 -11.06
N ALA A 52 -18.32 -4.61 -11.40
CA ALA A 52 -17.84 -3.23 -11.49
C ALA A 52 -17.23 -2.72 -10.18
N ALA A 53 -17.85 -3.02 -9.04
CA ALA A 53 -17.32 -2.65 -7.72
C ALA A 53 -15.97 -3.32 -7.43
N PHE A 54 -15.82 -4.61 -7.73
CA PHE A 54 -14.56 -5.32 -7.53
C PHE A 54 -13.46 -4.89 -8.51
N ALA A 55 -13.81 -4.55 -9.75
CA ALA A 55 -12.87 -3.96 -10.69
C ALA A 55 -12.37 -2.59 -10.22
N ALA A 56 -13.26 -1.75 -9.68
CA ALA A 56 -12.87 -0.47 -9.09
C ALA A 56 -11.94 -0.67 -7.88
N LEU A 57 -12.24 -1.62 -7.00
CA LEU A 57 -11.37 -1.96 -5.87
C LEU A 57 -9.99 -2.41 -6.33
N ALA A 58 -9.93 -3.26 -7.36
CA ALA A 58 -8.67 -3.74 -7.94
C ALA A 58 -7.81 -2.57 -8.45
N LEU A 59 -8.42 -1.68 -9.24
CA LEU A 59 -7.75 -0.51 -9.79
C LEU A 59 -7.29 0.46 -8.70
N LEU A 60 -8.13 0.75 -7.72
CA LEU A 60 -7.78 1.65 -6.62
C LEU A 60 -6.61 1.08 -5.80
N GLY A 61 -6.62 -0.23 -5.48
CA GLY A 61 -5.51 -0.87 -4.78
C GLY A 61 -4.21 -0.83 -5.59
N LEU A 62 -4.29 -1.04 -6.91
CA LEU A 62 -3.11 -1.00 -7.78
C LEU A 62 -2.54 0.41 -7.90
N LEU A 63 -3.41 1.42 -8.09
CA LEU A 63 -3.01 2.83 -8.13
C LEU A 63 -2.43 3.30 -6.80
N ALA A 64 -3.04 2.93 -5.68
CA ALA A 64 -2.53 3.26 -4.35
C ALA A 64 -1.16 2.61 -4.09
N THR A 65 -0.95 1.37 -4.53
CA THR A 65 0.35 0.69 -4.44
C THR A 65 1.40 1.42 -5.28
N ALA A 66 1.08 1.77 -6.53
CA ALA A 66 1.97 2.52 -7.41
C ALA A 66 2.31 3.91 -6.82
N ALA A 67 1.32 4.59 -6.24
CA ALA A 67 1.51 5.87 -5.56
C ALA A 67 2.41 5.74 -4.33
N ALA A 68 2.25 4.69 -3.52
CA ALA A 68 3.12 4.43 -2.36
C ALA A 68 4.58 4.21 -2.77
N ILE A 69 4.81 3.44 -3.85
CA ILE A 69 6.15 3.22 -4.42
C ILE A 69 6.74 4.54 -4.92
N ALA A 70 5.98 5.30 -5.72
CA ALA A 70 6.43 6.58 -6.25
C ALA A 70 6.77 7.58 -5.13
N PHE A 71 5.92 7.65 -4.10
CA PHE A 71 6.17 8.47 -2.92
C PHE A 71 7.48 8.08 -2.22
N GLY A 72 7.71 6.79 -1.99
CA GLY A 72 8.97 6.30 -1.41
C GLY A 72 10.19 6.70 -2.22
N VAL A 73 10.11 6.59 -3.56
CA VAL A 73 11.19 7.03 -4.46
C VAL A 73 11.41 8.55 -4.35
N ILE A 74 10.35 9.35 -4.40
CA ILE A 74 10.44 10.82 -4.30
C ILE A 74 11.12 11.23 -3.00
N VAL A 75 10.69 10.66 -1.86
CA VAL A 75 11.29 10.94 -0.55
C VAL A 75 12.77 10.56 -0.53
N MET A 76 13.16 9.44 -1.14
CA MET A 76 14.56 9.00 -1.17
C MET A 76 15.44 9.83 -2.11
N THR A 77 14.86 10.46 -3.12
CA THR A 77 15.57 11.34 -4.08
C THR A 77 15.60 12.81 -3.68
N THR A 78 14.72 13.22 -2.78
CA THR A 78 14.63 14.59 -2.27
C THR A 78 15.56 14.73 -1.07
N LYS A 79 16.47 15.71 -1.12
CA LYS A 79 17.43 15.98 -0.03
C LYS A 79 16.78 16.66 1.16
#